data_AF-A0A0M3I5M5-F1
#
_entry.id   AF-A0A0M3I5M5-F1
#
_cell.length_a   1.000
_cell.length_b   1.000
_cell.length_c   1.000
_cell.angle_alpha   90.00
_cell.angle_beta   90.00
_cell.angle_gamma   90.00
#
_symmetry.space_group_name_H-M   'P 1'
#
loop_
_entity.id
_entity.type
_entity.pdbx_description
1 polymer ?
#
loop_
_entity_poly.entity_id
_entity_poly.type
_entity_poly.pdbx_seq_one_letter_code
_entity_poly.pdbx_strand_id
1 'polypeptide(L)'
;MSAKTLIDLYFDIISPYSRIAFESLLRYENYWPIKVNLIPFFLGGILKESGNKPPITVAAKVAYMNKDLRRNADYWGVNLVPPKVLSFIYNVSLRFSCGDVIRLPHRNV
;
A
#
# COMPACT_ATOMS: atom_id res chain seq x y z
N MET A 1 -14.80 -17.29 -20.62
CA MET A 1 -14.06 -16.73 -19.46
C MET A 1 -14.91 -15.62 -18.88
N SER A 2 -15.13 -15.58 -17.56
CA SER A 2 -15.84 -14.47 -16.91
C SER A 2 -15.04 -13.17 -17.09
N ALA A 3 -15.72 -12.05 -17.30
CA ALA A 3 -15.06 -10.75 -17.42
C ALA A 3 -14.38 -10.40 -16.09
N LYS A 4 -13.12 -9.97 -16.15
CA LYS A 4 -12.40 -9.51 -14.94
C LYS A 4 -12.93 -8.14 -14.51
N THR A 5 -13.18 -7.97 -13.22
CA THR A 5 -13.53 -6.66 -12.64
C THR A 5 -12.28 -5.79 -12.56
N LEU A 6 -12.34 -4.60 -13.17
CA LEU A 6 -11.27 -3.61 -13.04
C LEU A 6 -11.35 -2.92 -11.67
N ILE A 7 -10.23 -2.83 -10.96
CA ILE A 7 -10.10 -2.12 -9.69
C ILE A 7 -9.00 -1.08 -9.83
N ASP A 8 -9.37 0.18 -9.71
CA ASP A 8 -8.42 1.29 -9.68
C ASP A 8 -7.87 1.50 -8.27
N LEU A 9 -6.57 1.29 -8.10
CA LEU A 9 -5.86 1.57 -6.85
C LEU A 9 -5.10 2.89 -6.97
N TYR A 10 -5.63 3.92 -6.33
CA TYR A 10 -4.93 5.19 -6.13
C TYR A 10 -3.93 5.04 -4.97
N PHE A 11 -2.63 5.17 -5.27
CA PHE A 11 -1.58 4.98 -4.27
C PHE A 11 -0.54 6.12 -4.25
N ASP A 12 0.00 6.37 -3.06
CA ASP A 12 1.16 7.24 -2.84
C ASP A 12 2.20 6.45 -2.04
N ILE A 13 3.46 6.47 -2.48
CA ILE A 13 4.57 5.75 -1.85
C ILE A 13 4.87 6.24 -0.42
N ILE A 14 4.48 7.47 -0.09
CA ILE A 14 4.65 8.06 1.26
C ILE A 14 3.66 7.43 2.25
N SER A 15 2.54 6.90 1.77
CA SER A 15 1.49 6.32 2.61
C SER A 15 1.79 4.85 2.95
N PRO A 16 2.00 4.50 4.23
CA PRO A 16 2.23 3.11 4.62
C PRO A 16 1.00 2.21 4.37
N TYR A 17 -0.20 2.77 4.44
CA TYR A 17 -1.45 2.06 4.14
C TYR A 17 -1.58 1.72 2.65
N SER A 18 -1.14 2.62 1.77
CA SER A 18 -1.13 2.38 0.33
C SER A 18 -0.22 1.21 -0.04
N ARG A 19 0.90 1.03 0.67
CA ARG A 19 1.78 -0.14 0.50
C ARG A 19 1.08 -1.45 0.88
N ILE A 20 0.32 -1.47 1.99
CA ILE A 20 -0.45 -2.66 2.39
C ILE A 20 -1.48 -3.02 1.32
N ALA A 21 -2.25 -2.03 0.85
CA ALA A 21 -3.28 -2.23 -0.16
C ALA A 21 -2.70 -2.70 -1.50
N PHE A 22 -1.55 -2.14 -1.89
CA PHE A 22 -0.83 -2.56 -3.09
C PHE A 22 -0.43 -4.05 -3.04
N GLU A 23 0.25 -4.46 -1.97
CA GLU A 23 0.71 -5.84 -1.80
C GLU A 23 -0.47 -6.82 -1.66
N SER A 24 -1.55 -6.43 -0.99
CA SER A 24 -2.72 -7.29 -0.82
C SER A 24 -3.50 -7.47 -2.12
N LEU A 25 -3.79 -6.38 -2.85
CA LEU A 25 -4.57 -6.45 -4.09
C LEU A 25 -3.83 -7.21 -5.19
N LEU A 26 -2.52 -7.00 -5.35
CA LEU A 26 -1.72 -7.76 -6.30
C LEU A 26 -1.65 -9.25 -5.93
N ARG A 27 -1.64 -9.59 -4.63
CA ARG A 27 -1.73 -11.00 -4.20
C ARG A 27 -3.06 -11.60 -4.62
N TYR A 28 -4.17 -10.90 -4.38
CA TYR A 28 -5.51 -11.39 -4.68
C TYR A 28 -5.88 -11.37 -6.17
N GLU A 29 -5.20 -10.59 -7.00
CA GLU A 29 -5.36 -10.63 -8.46
C GLU A 29 -5.09 -12.03 -9.06
N ASN A 30 -4.31 -12.86 -8.36
CA ASN A 30 -4.05 -14.26 -8.75
C ASN A 30 -5.19 -15.22 -8.40
N TYR A 31 -6.09 -14.86 -7.49
CA TYR A 31 -7.17 -15.74 -7.00
C TYR A 31 -8.56 -15.26 -7.41
N TRP A 32 -8.73 -13.94 -7.47
CA TRP A 32 -10.01 -13.32 -7.78
C TRP A 32 -10.04 -12.94 -9.27
N PRO A 33 -11.24 -12.92 -9.89
CA PRO A 33 -11.41 -12.46 -11.27
C PRO A 33 -11.33 -10.93 -11.33
N ILE A 34 -10.25 -10.34 -10.82
CA ILE A 34 -10.01 -8.90 -10.80
C ILE A 34 -8.80 -8.57 -11.67
N LYS A 35 -8.69 -7.30 -12.06
CA LYS A 35 -7.48 -6.73 -12.62
C LYS A 35 -7.21 -5.40 -11.93
N VAL A 36 -6.03 -5.24 -11.38
CA VAL A 36 -5.66 -4.05 -10.61
C VAL A 36 -4.98 -3.04 -11.54
N ASN A 37 -5.55 -1.84 -11.61
CA ASN A 37 -4.96 -0.71 -12.31
C ASN A 37 -4.34 0.25 -11.28
N LEU A 38 -3.05 0.52 -11.44
CA LEU A 38 -2.27 1.27 -10.46
C LEU A 38 -2.18 2.74 -10.87
N ILE A 39 -2.75 3.63 -10.07
CA ILE A 39 -2.80 5.06 -10.37
C ILE A 39 -2.01 5.83 -9.29
N PRO A 40 -0.80 6.32 -9.61
CA PRO A 40 -0.05 7.13 -8.67
C PRO A 40 -0.73 8.49 -8.48
N PHE A 41 -0.79 8.98 -7.24
CA PHE A 41 -1.30 10.32 -6.93
C PHE A 41 -0.46 11.02 -5.86
N PHE A 42 -0.67 12.34 -5.72
CA PHE A 42 0.01 13.15 -4.72
C PHE A 42 -0.86 13.37 -3.48
N LEU A 43 -0.59 12.63 -2.41
CA LEU A 43 -1.39 12.67 -1.18
C LEU A 43 -1.36 14.04 -0.50
N GLY A 44 -0.21 14.71 -0.49
CA GLY A 44 -0.09 16.05 0.10
C GLY A 44 -1.01 17.08 -0.57
N GLY A 45 -1.18 16.99 -1.89
CA GLY A 45 -2.09 17.84 -2.65
C GLY A 45 -3.55 17.58 -2.29
N ILE A 46 -3.95 16.30 -2.22
CA ILE A 46 -5.33 15.94 -1.85
C ILE A 46 -5.66 16.38 -0.43
N LEU A 47 -4.75 16.19 0.53
CA LEU A 47 -4.98 16.64 1.91
C LEU A 47 -5.17 18.16 1.98
N LYS A 48 -4.42 18.92 1.20
CA LYS A 48 -4.56 20.38 1.11
C LYS A 48 -5.91 20.79 0.51
N GLU A 49 -6.27 20.25 -0.65
CA GLU A 49 -7.51 20.61 -1.37
C GLU A 49 -8.78 20.13 -0.65
N SER A 50 -8.73 18.97 0.00
CA SER A 50 -9.86 18.43 0.78
C SER A 50 -10.04 19.09 2.15
N GLY A 51 -9.09 19.91 2.60
CA GLY A 51 -9.06 20.47 3.96
C GLY A 51 -8.85 19.41 5.06
N ASN A 52 -8.50 18.17 4.70
CA ASN A 52 -8.32 17.09 5.66
C ASN A 52 -6.94 17.21 6.33
N LYS A 53 -6.94 17.26 7.66
CA LYS A 53 -5.69 17.35 8.42
C LYS A 53 -5.02 15.98 8.48
N PRO A 54 -3.70 15.88 8.23
CA PRO A 54 -3.01 14.60 8.30
C PRO A 54 -3.13 14.00 9.70
N PRO A 55 -3.25 12.67 9.84
CA PRO A 55 -3.42 12.01 11.14
C PRO A 55 -2.24 12.27 12.09
N ILE A 56 -1.09 12.68 11.54
CA ILE A 56 0.10 13.09 12.27
C ILE A 56 -0.14 14.33 13.16
N THR A 57 -1.13 15.17 12.85
CA THR A 57 -1.40 16.37 13.66
C THR A 57 -2.05 16.07 15.02
N VAL A 58 -2.49 14.84 15.27
CA VAL A 58 -3.15 14.45 16.53
C VAL A 58 -2.38 13.30 17.19
N ALA A 59 -1.76 13.57 18.34
CA ALA A 59 -0.89 12.60 19.03
C ALA A 59 -1.57 11.25 19.30
N ALA A 60 -2.84 11.26 19.71
CA ALA A 60 -3.61 10.04 19.93
C ALA A 60 -3.79 9.20 18.64
N LYS A 61 -4.00 9.86 17.49
CA LYS A 61 -4.10 9.18 16.19
C LYS A 61 -2.76 8.60 15.77
N VAL A 62 -1.65 9.29 16.04
CA VAL A 62 -0.30 8.76 15.78
C VAL A 62 -0.01 7.52 16.60
N ALA A 63 -0.32 7.54 17.90
CA ALA A 63 -0.11 6.39 18.78
C ALA A 63 -0.91 5.16 18.30
N TYR A 64 -2.16 5.38 17.90
CA TYR A 64 -2.99 4.33 17.33
C TYR A 64 -2.46 3.83 15.97
N MET A 65 -2.12 4.75 15.06
CA MET A 65 -1.59 4.42 13.73
C MET A 65 -0.34 3.54 13.82
N ASN A 66 0.58 3.86 14.73
CA ASN A 66 1.77 3.01 14.93
C ASN A 66 1.42 1.59 15.39
N LYS A 67 0.41 1.44 16.25
CA LYS A 67 -0.07 0.11 16.70
C LYS A 67 -0.75 -0.65 15.57
N ASP A 68 -1.57 0.06 14.80
CA ASP A 68 -2.34 -0.49 13.68
C ASP A 68 -1.43 -0.91 12.52
N LEU A 69 -0.44 -0.11 12.15
CA LEU A 69 0.53 -0.44 11.11
C LEU A 69 1.34 -1.69 11.46
N ARG A 70 1.74 -1.87 12.72
CA ARG A 70 2.41 -3.11 13.16
C ARG A 70 1.51 -4.33 13.01
N ARG A 71 0.26 -4.24 13.49
CA ARG A 71 -0.73 -5.33 13.35
C ARG A 71 -0.98 -5.70 11.89
N ASN A 72 -1.13 -4.71 11.02
CA ASN A 72 -1.33 -4.94 9.61
C ASN A 72 -0.08 -5.50 8.93
N ALA A 73 1.11 -5.04 9.29
CA ALA A 73 2.37 -5.61 8.80
C ALA A 73 2.46 -7.11 9.13
N ASP A 74 2.14 -7.48 10.37
CA ASP A 74 2.17 -8.88 10.83
C ASP A 74 1.09 -9.74 10.16
N TYR A 75 -0.12 -9.19 10.01
CA TYR A 75 -1.25 -9.87 9.37
C TYR A 75 -0.99 -10.14 7.88
N TRP A 76 -0.59 -9.11 7.15
CA TRP A 76 -0.34 -9.19 5.70
C TRP A 76 1.04 -9.77 5.36
N GLY A 77 1.95 -9.85 6.32
CA GLY A 77 3.35 -10.24 6.09
C GLY A 77 4.12 -9.21 5.28
N VAL A 78 3.77 -7.92 5.41
CA VAL A 78 4.38 -6.82 4.64
C VAL A 78 5.38 -6.09 5.51
N ASN A 79 6.61 -5.95 5.04
CA ASN A 79 7.61 -5.16 5.73
C ASN A 79 7.38 -3.66 5.48
N LEU A 80 6.84 -2.96 6.49
CA LEU A 80 6.63 -1.52 6.48
C LEU A 80 7.87 -0.81 7.05
N VAL A 81 8.93 -0.73 6.25
CA VAL A 81 10.11 0.07 6.63
C VAL A 81 9.83 1.52 6.27
N PRO A 82 9.87 2.46 7.24
CA PRO A 82 9.75 3.88 6.92
C PRO A 82 10.91 4.30 5.99
N PRO A 83 10.64 5.11 4.95
CA PRO A 83 11.64 5.47 3.98
C PRO A 83 12.80 6.23 4.63
N LYS A 84 13.98 5.61 4.68
CA LYS A 84 15.25 6.37 4.70
C LYS A 84 15.45 6.90 3.29
N VAL A 85 14.80 8.03 3.01
CA VAL A 85 14.70 8.91 1.82
C VAL A 85 15.26 8.38 0.48
N LEU A 86 16.49 7.87 0.42
CA LEU A 86 17.11 7.37 -0.80
C LEU A 86 16.85 5.87 -1.06
N SER A 87 16.97 4.98 -0.05
CA SER A 87 16.93 3.52 -0.29
C SER A 87 15.53 2.96 -0.57
N PHE A 88 14.48 3.67 -0.14
CA PHE A 88 13.08 3.25 -0.34
C PHE A 88 12.60 3.45 -1.78
N ILE A 89 12.99 4.56 -2.42
CA ILE A 89 12.63 4.85 -3.81
C ILE A 89 13.22 3.76 -4.72
N TYR A 90 14.48 3.37 -4.51
CA TYR A 90 15.10 2.30 -5.32
C TYR A 90 14.48 0.92 -5.08
N ASN A 91 14.22 0.52 -3.83
CA ASN A 91 13.63 -0.81 -3.55
C ASN A 91 12.18 -0.94 -4.02
N VAL A 92 11.42 0.14 -3.96
CA VAL A 92 10.03 0.18 -4.42
C VAL A 92 9.99 0.28 -5.94
N SER A 93 10.80 1.15 -6.57
CA SER A 93 10.92 1.25 -8.03
C SER A 93 11.40 -0.07 -8.66
N LEU A 94 12.36 -0.77 -8.04
CA LEU A 94 12.78 -2.11 -8.51
C LEU A 94 11.66 -3.15 -8.41
N ARG A 95 10.84 -3.13 -7.34
CA ARG A 95 9.67 -4.03 -7.22
C ARG A 95 8.53 -3.67 -8.19
N PHE A 96 8.32 -2.39 -8.45
CA PHE A 96 7.35 -1.92 -9.45
C PHE A 96 7.82 -2.20 -10.90
N SER A 97 9.12 -2.09 -11.17
CA SER A 97 9.70 -2.27 -12.51
C SER A 97 9.95 -3.72 -12.88
N CYS A 98 10.17 -4.62 -11.92
CA CYS A 98 10.49 -6.01 -12.22
C CYS A 98 9.24 -6.92 -12.33
N GLY A 99 8.07 -6.46 -11.87
CA GLY A 99 6.88 -7.32 -11.83
C GLY A 99 7.09 -8.56 -10.95
N ASP A 100 8.15 -8.56 -10.12
CA ASP A 100 8.45 -9.60 -9.15
C ASP A 100 7.39 -9.53 -8.06
N VAL A 101 6.27 -10.20 -8.34
CA VAL A 101 5.31 -10.68 -7.36
C VAL A 101 6.14 -11.55 -6.42
N ILE A 102 6.60 -10.96 -5.32
CA ILE A 102 7.16 -11.73 -4.23
C ILE A 102 6.07 -12.71 -3.86
N ARG A 103 6.39 -13.99 -4.03
CA ARG A 103 5.62 -15.12 -3.56
C ARG A 103 5.62 -15.02 -2.03
N LEU A 104 4.80 -14.11 -1.51
CA LEU A 104 4.56 -13.99 -0.09
C LEU A 104 3.94 -15.34 0.31
N PRO A 105 4.44 -15.97 1.39
CA PRO A 105 4.01 -17.30 1.75
C PRO A 105 2.49 -17.35 1.82
N HIS A 106 1.91 -18.36 1.17
CA HIS A 106 0.49 -18.64 1.23
C HIS A 106 0.10 -18.82 2.70
N ARG A 107 -0.40 -17.76 3.33
CA ARG A 107 -1.23 -17.91 4.51
C ARG A 107 -2.66 -18.00 3.99
N ASN A 108 -3.22 -19.20 4.11
CA ASN A 108 -4.65 -19.42 3.98
C ASN A 108 -5.31 -18.48 4.99
N VAL A 109 -5.99 -17.47 4.46
CA VAL A 109 -6.98 -16.71 5.22
C VAL A 109 -8.26 -17.51 5.18
#